data_AF-A0A1P8JPX1-F1
#
_entry.id   AF-A0A1P8JPX1-F1
#
_cell.length_a   1.000
_cell.length_b   1.000
_cell.length_c   1.000
_cell.angle_alpha   90.00
_cell.angle_beta   90.00
_cell.angle_gamma   90.00
#
_symmetry.space_group_name_H-M   'P 1'
#
loop_
_entity.id
_entity.type
_entity.pdbx_description
1 polymer ?
#
loop_
_entity_poly.entity_id
_entity_poly.type
_entity_poly.pdbx_seq_one_letter_code
_entity_poly.pdbx_strand_id
1 'polypeptide(L)'
;MLIDFVKEGSMAVADDEERRAPSPFSPAPEKRRWPAFLLALLLLLALVAWVWHEPAGLGVTVRGLAHSVATPDTAPVPDADAPPASPTPPATATRLAPAPGQTVSKCVLKGRTTYSDGPCPDGAKAEQLAVRPDVNLMQASVLAQATPIRSALPPPAPAPVVIPAPPPDADKAATCSGLARYIEDLDAWARQPQSGEMQDWITARKREARDRQFRLKC
;
A
#
# COMPACT_ATOMS: atom_id res chain seq x y z
N MET A 1 -51.37 -8.88 80.29
CA MET A 1 -51.64 -10.26 79.81
C MET A 1 -51.81 -10.16 78.30
N LEU A 2 -50.72 -10.33 77.53
CA LEU A 2 -50.65 -10.52 76.07
C LEU A 2 -49.17 -10.33 75.69
N ILE A 3 -48.40 -11.35 76.03
CA ILE A 3 -47.09 -11.67 75.44
C ILE A 3 -47.33 -13.04 74.77
N ASP A 4 -46.61 -13.29 73.68
CA ASP A 4 -46.57 -14.53 72.90
C ASP A 4 -47.68 -14.71 71.86
N PHE A 5 -47.37 -14.36 70.61
CA PHE A 5 -47.64 -15.15 69.40
C PHE A 5 -47.22 -14.29 68.20
N VAL A 6 -46.05 -14.59 67.61
CA VAL A 6 -45.72 -14.61 66.17
C VAL A 6 -44.20 -14.75 66.11
N LYS A 7 -43.73 -15.94 66.44
CA LYS A 7 -42.36 -16.41 66.25
C LYS A 7 -42.44 -17.80 65.64
N GLU A 8 -42.94 -17.89 64.41
CA GLU A 8 -42.92 -19.11 63.59
C GLU A 8 -43.27 -18.71 62.15
N GLY A 9 -42.36 -19.01 61.22
CA GLY A 9 -42.48 -18.60 59.82
C GLY A 9 -41.15 -18.28 59.14
N SER A 10 -40.04 -18.81 59.66
CA SER A 10 -38.76 -18.91 58.96
C SER A 10 -38.51 -20.39 58.73
N MET A 11 -38.43 -20.81 57.46
CA MET A 11 -37.88 -22.04 56.90
C MET A 11 -38.76 -22.50 55.73
N ALA A 12 -38.25 -22.34 54.50
CA ALA A 12 -38.44 -23.21 53.33
C ALA A 12 -38.47 -22.45 52.00
N VAL A 13 -37.38 -21.75 51.62
CA VAL A 13 -37.07 -21.49 50.19
C VAL A 13 -35.55 -21.37 50.05
N ALA A 14 -34.82 -22.48 50.18
CA ALA A 14 -33.37 -22.47 50.01
C ALA A 14 -32.84 -23.81 49.46
N ASP A 15 -33.51 -24.45 48.50
CA ASP A 15 -33.02 -25.69 47.89
C ASP A 15 -33.56 -25.92 46.45
N ASP A 16 -33.72 -24.86 45.64
CA ASP A 16 -34.16 -24.99 44.23
C ASP A 16 -33.29 -24.20 43.23
N GLU A 17 -31.99 -24.05 43.53
CA GLU A 17 -31.03 -23.43 42.61
C GLU A 17 -30.00 -24.43 42.02
N GLU A 18 -29.97 -25.68 42.52
CA GLU A 18 -28.99 -26.69 42.11
C GLU A 18 -29.44 -27.56 40.90
N ARG A 19 -30.61 -27.30 40.32
CA ARG A 19 -31.12 -28.01 39.11
C ARG A 19 -31.34 -27.13 37.89
N ARG A 20 -30.80 -25.90 37.85
CA ARG A 20 -30.66 -25.18 36.58
C ARG A 20 -29.43 -25.73 35.86
N ALA A 21 -29.68 -26.62 34.90
CA ALA A 21 -28.69 -26.99 33.90
C ALA A 21 -28.04 -25.70 33.33
N PRO A 22 -26.71 -25.65 33.18
CA PRO A 22 -26.03 -24.48 32.67
C PRO A 22 -26.59 -24.15 31.29
N SER A 23 -27.15 -22.94 31.15
CA SER A 23 -27.63 -22.45 29.86
C SER A 23 -26.46 -22.49 28.86
N PRO A 24 -26.60 -23.14 27.68
CA PRO A 24 -25.51 -23.32 26.71
C PRO A 24 -25.03 -22.00 26.05
N PHE A 25 -25.51 -20.85 26.52
CA PHE A 25 -25.22 -19.52 26.00
C PHE A 25 -24.86 -18.52 27.11
N SER A 26 -24.18 -18.95 28.17
CA SER A 26 -23.48 -18.01 29.05
C SER A 26 -22.19 -17.56 28.34
N PRO A 27 -22.07 -16.29 27.89
CA PRO A 27 -20.82 -15.82 27.29
C PRO A 27 -19.69 -16.01 28.31
N ALA A 28 -18.56 -16.53 27.84
CA ALA A 28 -17.40 -16.76 28.70
C ALA A 28 -17.08 -15.50 29.52
N PRO A 29 -16.82 -15.61 30.83
CA PRO A 29 -16.55 -14.45 31.66
C PRO A 29 -15.40 -13.68 31.02
N GLU A 30 -15.69 -12.44 30.64
CA GLU A 30 -14.76 -11.54 29.98
C GLU A 30 -13.56 -11.37 30.93
N LYS A 31 -12.49 -12.13 30.70
CA LYS A 31 -11.25 -12.03 31.46
C LYS A 31 -10.75 -10.61 31.26
N ARG A 32 -10.98 -9.77 32.27
CA ARG A 32 -10.59 -8.37 32.42
C ARG A 32 -9.19 -8.18 31.83
N ARG A 33 -9.09 -7.77 30.54
CA ARG A 33 -7.85 -7.64 29.77
C ARG A 33 -7.02 -6.41 30.17
N TRP A 34 -7.53 -5.60 31.08
CA TRP A 34 -6.90 -4.40 31.62
C TRP A 34 -5.47 -4.56 32.16
N PRO A 35 -5.09 -5.63 32.90
CA PRO A 35 -3.72 -5.75 33.41
C PRO A 35 -2.71 -6.04 32.29
N ALA A 36 -3.11 -6.69 31.19
CA ALA A 36 -2.22 -6.95 30.06
C ALA A 36 -1.87 -5.66 29.32
N PHE A 37 -2.84 -4.75 29.14
CA PHE A 37 -2.59 -3.45 28.53
C PHE A 37 -1.70 -2.55 29.40
N LEU A 38 -1.90 -2.56 30.72
CA LEU A 38 -1.04 -1.79 31.65
C LEU A 38 0.40 -2.31 31.64
N LEU A 39 0.60 -3.64 31.62
CA LEU A 39 1.93 -4.24 31.53
C LEU A 39 2.61 -3.90 30.20
N ALA A 40 1.88 -4.02 29.08
CA ALA A 40 2.41 -3.67 27.75
C ALA A 40 2.80 -2.19 27.65
N LEU A 41 1.97 -1.29 28.20
CA LEU A 41 2.26 0.14 28.24
C LEU A 41 3.51 0.45 29.09
N LEU A 42 3.65 -0.19 30.26
CA LEU A 42 4.84 -0.04 31.10
C LEU A 42 6.11 -0.51 30.40
N LEU A 43 6.07 -1.65 29.70
CA LEU A 43 7.20 -2.17 28.93
C LEU A 43 7.59 -1.22 27.78
N LEU A 44 6.59 -0.66 27.09
CA LEU A 44 6.83 0.28 25.99
C LEU A 44 7.46 1.59 26.50
N LEU A 45 6.98 2.12 27.63
CA LEU A 45 7.57 3.30 28.27
C LEU A 45 9.00 3.05 28.74
N ALA A 46 9.29 1.87 29.31
CA ALA A 46 10.64 1.49 29.71
C ALA A 46 11.60 1.40 28.51
N LEU A 47 11.12 0.87 27.37
CA LEU A 47 11.92 0.75 26.15
C LEU A 47 12.21 2.13 25.53
N VAL A 48 11.21 3.02 25.49
CA VAL A 48 11.42 4.41 25.06
C VAL A 48 12.40 5.12 25.99
N ALA A 49 12.25 4.98 27.31
CA ALA A 49 13.19 5.56 28.27
C ALA A 49 14.61 5.01 28.08
N TRP A 50 14.77 3.71 27.82
CA TRP A 50 16.08 3.12 27.51
C TRP A 50 16.68 3.75 26.25
N VAL A 51 15.94 3.78 25.13
CA VAL A 51 16.43 4.34 23.85
C VAL A 51 16.84 5.81 24.00
N TRP A 52 16.11 6.58 24.82
CA TRP A 52 16.43 7.98 25.09
C TRP A 52 17.58 8.16 26.09
N HIS A 53 17.83 7.18 26.94
CA HIS A 53 18.88 7.20 27.95
C HIS A 53 20.18 6.52 27.46
N GLU A 54 20.21 5.94 26.26
CA GLU A 54 21.48 5.58 25.63
C GLU A 54 22.30 6.87 25.42
N PRO A 55 23.43 7.05 26.13
CA PRO A 55 24.32 8.16 25.87
C PRO A 55 24.82 8.02 24.43
N ALA A 56 24.76 9.11 23.66
CA ALA A 56 25.24 9.21 22.28
C ALA A 56 26.76 8.93 22.17
N GLY A 57 27.17 7.67 22.37
CA GLY A 57 28.55 7.31 22.69
C GLY A 57 29.06 6.01 22.08
N LEU A 58 28.29 5.32 21.23
CA LEU A 58 28.82 4.21 20.42
C LEU A 58 28.89 4.63 18.95
N GLY A 59 29.91 5.44 18.67
CA GLY A 59 30.41 5.63 17.31
C GLY A 59 30.84 4.28 16.74
N VAL A 60 29.96 3.67 15.96
CA VAL A 60 30.28 2.53 15.09
C VAL A 60 31.28 3.04 14.05
N THR A 61 32.56 2.91 14.38
CA THR A 61 33.64 3.10 13.43
C THR A 61 33.60 1.93 12.46
N VAL A 62 32.96 2.13 11.30
CA VAL A 62 33.07 1.22 10.17
C VAL A 62 34.50 1.33 9.67
N ARG A 63 35.39 0.52 10.27
CA ARG A 63 36.76 0.34 9.84
C ARG A 63 36.70 -0.42 8.52
N GLY A 64 36.72 0.33 7.42
CA GLY A 64 36.77 -0.22 6.07
C GLY A 64 37.97 -1.15 5.94
N LEU A 65 37.70 -2.45 5.82
CA LEU A 65 38.67 -3.41 5.34
C LEU A 65 38.85 -3.14 3.85
N ALA A 66 39.86 -2.33 3.54
CA ALA A 66 40.45 -2.23 2.23
C ALA A 66 40.90 -3.64 1.80
N HIS A 67 40.09 -4.28 0.97
CA HIS A 67 40.50 -5.48 0.26
C HIS A 67 41.38 -5.02 -0.90
N SER A 68 42.69 -5.08 -0.65
CA SER A 68 43.73 -4.99 -1.67
C SER A 68 43.62 -6.23 -2.55
N VAL A 69 42.97 -6.10 -3.71
CA VAL A 69 42.97 -7.16 -4.73
C VAL A 69 44.31 -7.12 -5.43
N ALA A 70 45.15 -8.09 -5.10
CA ALA A 70 46.37 -8.39 -5.82
C ALA A 70 46.03 -8.79 -7.27
N THR A 71 46.59 -8.05 -8.22
CA THR A 71 46.71 -8.41 -9.64
C THR A 71 47.68 -9.58 -9.80
N PRO A 72 47.30 -10.67 -10.51
CA PRO A 72 48.27 -11.60 -11.05
C PRO A 72 48.83 -11.11 -12.39
N ASP A 73 50.11 -11.43 -12.54
CA ASP A 73 51.09 -11.02 -13.51
C ASP A 73 50.96 -11.78 -14.86
N THR A 74 51.07 -11.02 -15.94
CA THR A 74 51.64 -11.29 -17.29
C THR A 74 51.49 -12.66 -17.98
N ALA A 75 50.90 -12.61 -19.18
CA ALA A 75 51.40 -13.33 -20.37
C ALA A 75 51.50 -12.34 -21.56
N PRO A 76 52.57 -12.36 -22.38
CA PRO A 76 52.75 -11.45 -23.49
C PRO A 76 52.08 -11.98 -24.77
N VAL A 77 51.32 -11.14 -25.45
CA VAL A 77 50.83 -11.36 -26.82
C VAL A 77 51.38 -10.22 -27.69
N PRO A 78 51.96 -10.51 -28.86
CA PRO A 78 52.69 -9.53 -29.67
C PRO A 78 51.76 -8.60 -30.43
N ASP A 79 52.30 -7.42 -30.72
CA ASP A 79 51.71 -6.28 -31.43
C ASP A 79 50.92 -6.62 -32.70
N ALA A 80 49.72 -6.06 -32.81
CA ALA A 80 49.12 -5.67 -34.08
C ALA A 80 48.07 -4.56 -33.87
N ASP A 81 48.40 -3.40 -34.43
CA ASP A 81 47.52 -2.33 -34.93
C ASP A 81 46.67 -1.47 -33.97
N ALA A 82 47.16 -0.25 -33.80
CA ALA A 82 46.46 1.03 -33.93
C ALA A 82 45.00 1.15 -33.43
N PRO A 83 44.72 1.98 -32.41
CA PRO A 83 43.35 2.35 -32.07
C PRO A 83 42.76 3.30 -33.12
N PRO A 84 41.61 2.99 -33.76
CA PRO A 84 40.85 4.01 -34.46
C PRO A 84 40.28 5.01 -33.44
N ALA A 85 40.42 6.29 -33.77
CA ALA A 85 39.90 7.42 -33.04
C ALA A 85 38.44 7.19 -32.61
N SER A 86 38.15 7.47 -31.33
CA SER A 86 36.78 7.54 -30.83
C SER A 86 36.00 8.61 -31.60
N PRO A 87 34.84 8.31 -32.19
CA PRO A 87 34.03 9.32 -32.84
C PRO A 87 33.41 10.24 -31.79
N THR A 88 33.76 11.52 -31.91
CA THR A 88 33.07 12.67 -31.33
C THR A 88 31.54 12.53 -31.54
N PRO A 89 30.70 12.63 -30.50
CA PRO A 89 29.26 12.66 -30.71
C PRO A 89 28.89 13.95 -31.47
N PRO A 90 28.13 13.86 -32.58
CA PRO A 90 27.69 15.04 -33.30
C PRO A 90 26.68 15.85 -32.48
N ALA A 91 26.87 17.16 -32.53
CA ALA A 91 25.95 18.17 -32.07
C ALA A 91 24.59 18.05 -32.79
N THR A 92 23.55 18.45 -32.04
CA THR A 92 22.26 18.94 -32.56
C THR A 92 21.42 17.92 -33.34
N ALA A 93 20.82 16.99 -32.60
CA ALA A 93 19.52 16.46 -33.02
C ALA A 93 18.46 17.53 -32.75
N THR A 94 18.07 18.25 -33.79
CA THR A 94 16.81 19.00 -33.84
C THR A 94 15.70 18.08 -33.37
N ARG A 95 15.20 18.31 -32.14
CA ARG A 95 14.03 17.60 -31.60
C ARG A 95 12.86 17.87 -32.53
N LEU A 96 12.47 16.87 -33.33
CA LEU A 96 11.10 16.82 -33.84
C LEU A 96 10.20 16.80 -32.62
N ALA A 97 9.29 17.76 -32.54
CA ALA A 97 8.25 17.80 -31.53
C ALA A 97 7.53 16.44 -31.51
N PRO A 98 7.49 15.73 -30.36
CA PRO A 98 6.72 14.50 -30.28
C PRO A 98 5.24 14.83 -30.49
N ALA A 99 4.57 13.99 -31.28
CA ALA A 99 3.12 14.00 -31.46
C ALA A 99 2.40 14.00 -30.10
N PRO A 100 1.16 14.53 -30.00
CA PRO A 100 0.43 14.65 -28.74
C PRO A 100 0.09 13.28 -28.15
N GLY A 101 1.04 12.72 -27.40
CA GLY A 101 0.88 11.67 -26.41
C GLY A 101 1.35 12.23 -25.07
N GLN A 102 0.90 11.64 -23.95
CA GLN A 102 1.24 12.14 -22.62
C GLN A 102 2.77 12.09 -22.42
N THR A 103 3.43 13.23 -22.51
CA THR A 103 4.86 13.36 -22.24
C THR A 103 5.05 13.64 -20.77
N VAL A 104 5.73 12.73 -20.07
CA VAL A 104 6.12 12.94 -18.67
C VAL A 104 7.57 13.41 -18.65
N SER A 105 7.82 14.55 -18.00
CA SER A 105 9.17 15.08 -17.81
C SER A 105 9.79 14.45 -16.57
N LYS A 106 10.92 13.79 -16.73
CA LYS A 106 11.77 13.34 -15.63
C LYS A 106 12.75 14.46 -15.29
N CYS A 107 12.62 15.01 -14.10
CA CYS A 107 13.43 16.10 -13.57
C CYS A 107 14.41 15.55 -12.54
N VAL A 108 15.71 15.72 -12.77
CA VAL A 108 16.75 15.36 -11.80
C VAL A 108 17.36 16.62 -11.20
N LEU A 109 17.15 16.84 -9.91
CA LEU A 109 17.67 17.99 -9.16
C LEU A 109 18.36 17.51 -7.88
N LYS A 110 19.64 17.87 -7.70
CA LYS A 110 20.44 17.51 -6.51
C LYS A 110 20.42 15.99 -6.19
N GLY A 111 20.47 15.16 -7.23
CA GLY A 111 20.44 13.69 -7.10
C GLY A 111 19.07 13.09 -6.80
N ARG A 112 18.01 13.89 -6.72
CA ARG A 112 16.62 13.43 -6.59
C ARG A 112 15.92 13.47 -7.95
N THR A 113 15.13 12.43 -8.24
CA THR A 113 14.37 12.29 -9.49
C THR A 113 12.89 12.46 -9.21
N THR A 114 12.24 13.38 -9.92
CA THR A 114 10.80 13.63 -9.86
C THR A 114 10.21 13.55 -11.27
N TYR A 115 9.02 12.98 -11.41
CA TYR A 115 8.29 12.91 -12.66
C TYR A 115 7.16 13.93 -12.63
N SER A 116 7.07 14.81 -13.64
CA SER A 116 6.04 15.83 -13.74
C SER A 116 5.52 15.97 -15.17
N ASP A 117 4.23 16.24 -15.30
CA ASP A 117 3.62 16.55 -16.61
C ASP A 117 3.95 17.98 -17.08
N GLY A 118 4.53 18.79 -16.18
CA GLY A 118 4.98 20.16 -16.44
C GLY A 118 6.50 20.30 -16.66
N PRO A 119 6.97 21.51 -16.99
CA PRO A 119 8.38 21.80 -17.15
C PRO A 119 9.16 21.62 -15.84
N CYS A 120 10.41 21.17 -15.94
CA CYS A 120 11.28 21.03 -14.78
C CYS A 120 11.69 22.40 -14.20
N PRO A 121 11.90 22.50 -12.87
CA PRO A 121 12.39 23.72 -12.24
C PRO A 121 13.82 24.07 -12.68
N ASP A 122 14.19 25.34 -12.58
CA ASP A 122 15.50 25.83 -13.01
C ASP A 122 16.66 25.08 -12.34
N GLY A 123 17.67 24.71 -13.15
CA GLY A 123 18.82 23.92 -12.70
C GLY A 123 18.60 22.41 -12.61
N ALA A 124 17.39 21.91 -12.93
CA ALA A 124 17.14 20.49 -13.06
C ALA A 124 17.52 19.96 -14.45
N LYS A 125 18.04 18.73 -14.51
CA LYS A 125 18.21 18.02 -15.79
C LYS A 125 16.87 17.43 -16.21
N ALA A 126 16.34 17.87 -17.36
CA ALA A 126 15.07 17.42 -17.90
C ALA A 126 15.26 16.36 -19.00
N GLU A 127 14.66 15.20 -18.80
CA GLU A 127 14.57 14.13 -19.80
C GLU A 127 13.07 13.92 -20.10
N GLN A 128 12.67 14.05 -21.38
CA GLN A 128 11.28 13.82 -21.78
C GLN A 128 11.09 12.35 -22.13
N LEU A 129 10.13 11.71 -21.47
CA LEU A 129 9.72 10.35 -21.79
C LEU A 129 8.36 10.40 -22.45
N ALA A 130 8.29 9.90 -23.69
CA ALA A 130 7.01 9.69 -24.37
C ALA A 130 6.35 8.46 -23.74
N VAL A 131 5.24 8.66 -23.01
CA VAL A 131 4.45 7.55 -22.47
C VAL A 131 3.44 7.13 -23.54
N ARG A 132 3.47 5.86 -23.91
CA ARG A 132 2.42 5.30 -24.76
C ARG A 132 1.15 5.14 -23.92
N PRO A 133 -0.01 5.67 -24.37
CA PRO A 133 -1.26 5.63 -23.59
C PRO A 133 -1.77 4.20 -23.36
N ASP A 134 -1.32 3.24 -24.17
CA ASP A 134 -1.77 1.84 -24.13
C ASP A 134 -0.89 0.95 -23.22
N VAL A 135 0.15 1.52 -22.60
CA VAL A 135 1.06 0.80 -21.72
C VAL A 135 0.76 1.18 -20.28
N ASN A 136 0.08 0.29 -19.57
CA ASN A 136 -0.16 0.45 -18.15
C ASN A 136 1.19 0.41 -17.42
N LEU A 137 1.63 1.55 -16.87
CA LEU A 137 2.94 1.70 -16.21
C LEU A 137 3.14 0.75 -15.02
N MET A 138 2.06 0.14 -14.52
CA MET A 138 2.09 -0.88 -13.45
C MET A 138 2.42 -2.30 -13.94
N GLN A 139 2.44 -2.56 -15.25
CA GLN A 139 2.62 -3.91 -15.84
C GLN A 139 4.00 -4.14 -16.48
N ALA A 140 4.96 -3.24 -16.28
CA ALA A 140 6.31 -3.35 -16.85
C ALA A 140 7.17 -4.40 -16.11
N SER A 141 6.79 -5.68 -16.17
CA SER A 141 7.65 -6.80 -15.78
C SER A 141 7.31 -8.14 -16.47
N VAL A 142 6.69 -8.11 -17.66
CA VAL A 142 6.64 -9.31 -18.50
C VAL A 142 7.09 -8.98 -19.92
N LEU A 143 8.11 -9.72 -20.32
CA LEU A 143 8.89 -9.66 -21.55
C LEU A 143 8.08 -9.47 -22.83
N ALA A 144 8.70 -8.69 -23.72
CA ALA A 144 8.37 -8.46 -25.12
C ALA A 144 7.84 -9.69 -25.87
N GLN A 145 6.67 -9.55 -26.46
CA GLN A 145 6.35 -10.21 -27.73
C GLN A 145 5.88 -9.15 -28.72
N ALA A 146 6.77 -8.83 -29.66
CA ALA A 146 6.48 -7.95 -30.78
C ALA A 146 5.70 -8.75 -31.84
N THR A 147 4.40 -8.48 -31.97
CA THR A 147 3.64 -8.85 -33.17
C THR A 147 3.86 -7.81 -34.27
N PRO A 148 4.05 -8.23 -35.54
CA PRO A 148 4.23 -7.30 -36.65
C PRO A 148 2.92 -6.57 -36.97
N ILE A 149 2.96 -5.24 -36.91
CA ILE A 149 1.86 -4.35 -37.28
C ILE A 149 1.72 -4.35 -38.80
N ARG A 150 0.56 -4.81 -39.31
CA ARG A 150 0.12 -4.48 -40.67
C ARG A 150 -0.19 -2.99 -40.71
N SER A 151 0.45 -2.27 -41.62
CA SER A 151 0.18 -0.87 -41.93
C SER A 151 -1.30 -0.67 -42.26
N ALA A 152 -2.04 -0.08 -41.32
CA ALA A 152 -3.38 0.43 -41.55
C ALA A 152 -3.28 1.91 -41.95
N LEU A 153 -4.11 2.29 -42.92
CA LEU A 153 -4.32 3.66 -43.41
C LEU A 153 -4.48 4.67 -42.26
N PRO A 154 -4.11 5.95 -42.46
CA PRO A 154 -4.30 7.00 -41.46
C PRO A 154 -5.79 7.11 -41.07
N PRO A 155 -6.12 7.10 -39.77
CA PRO A 155 -7.49 7.29 -39.33
C PRO A 155 -7.98 8.71 -39.70
N PRO A 156 -9.27 8.88 -40.07
CA PRO A 156 -9.86 10.19 -40.29
C PRO A 156 -9.77 11.04 -39.02
N ALA A 157 -9.58 12.35 -39.18
CA ALA A 157 -9.49 13.30 -38.08
C ALA A 157 -10.67 13.13 -37.09
N PRO A 158 -10.41 13.08 -35.77
CA PRO A 158 -11.48 12.91 -34.79
C PRO A 158 -12.42 14.12 -34.83
N ALA A 159 -13.70 13.86 -35.13
CA ALA A 159 -14.75 14.85 -34.93
C ALA A 159 -14.83 15.20 -33.44
N PRO A 160 -15.18 16.45 -33.07
CA PRO A 160 -15.36 16.82 -31.67
C PRO A 160 -16.47 15.97 -31.06
N VAL A 161 -16.08 15.01 -30.22
CA VAL A 161 -17.01 14.23 -29.41
C VAL A 161 -17.56 15.16 -28.35
N VAL A 162 -18.80 15.62 -28.55
CA VAL A 162 -19.57 16.29 -27.49
C VAL A 162 -19.87 15.21 -26.47
N ILE A 163 -19.11 15.17 -25.37
CA ILE A 163 -19.39 14.29 -24.24
C ILE A 163 -20.60 14.90 -23.52
N PRO A 164 -21.78 14.26 -23.55
CA PRO A 164 -22.91 14.75 -22.77
C PRO A 164 -22.53 14.71 -21.29
N ALA A 165 -22.81 15.80 -20.56
CA ALA A 165 -22.60 15.83 -19.12
C ALA A 165 -23.40 14.67 -18.49
N PRO A 166 -22.77 13.84 -17.64
CA PRO A 166 -23.48 12.75 -16.99
C PRO A 166 -24.62 13.29 -16.13
N PRO A 167 -25.77 12.58 -16.05
CA PRO A 167 -26.83 12.99 -15.15
C PRO A 167 -26.31 13.00 -13.71
N PRO A 168 -26.83 13.88 -12.83
CA PRO A 168 -26.31 14.06 -11.47
C PRO A 168 -26.36 12.79 -10.60
N ASP A 169 -27.14 11.78 -11.00
CA ASP A 169 -27.23 10.49 -10.31
C ASP A 169 -26.29 9.41 -10.86
N ALA A 170 -25.64 9.63 -12.02
CA ALA A 170 -24.67 8.68 -12.58
C ALA A 170 -23.45 8.49 -11.66
N ASP A 171 -22.99 9.56 -11.02
CA ASP A 171 -21.86 9.51 -10.08
C ASP A 171 -22.20 8.67 -8.84
N LYS A 172 -23.44 8.75 -8.36
CA LYS A 172 -23.92 7.91 -7.24
C LYS A 172 -23.95 6.45 -7.64
N ALA A 173 -24.53 6.13 -8.80
CA ALA A 173 -24.61 4.77 -9.30
C ALA A 173 -23.21 4.14 -9.49
N ALA A 174 -22.27 4.90 -10.06
CA ALA A 174 -20.87 4.49 -10.20
C ALA A 174 -20.18 4.28 -8.84
N THR A 175 -20.46 5.15 -7.87
CA THR A 175 -19.94 5.02 -6.50
C THR A 175 -20.51 3.77 -5.80
N CYS A 176 -21.81 3.53 -5.93
CA CYS A 176 -22.47 2.36 -5.35
C CYS A 176 -21.90 1.05 -5.92
N SER A 177 -21.69 0.97 -7.24
CA SER A 177 -21.11 -0.21 -7.88
C SER A 177 -19.64 -0.42 -7.51
N GLY A 178 -18.88 0.68 -7.34
CA GLY A 178 -17.51 0.63 -6.81
C GLY A 178 -17.44 0.08 -5.39
N LEU A 179 -18.33 0.53 -4.49
CA LEU A 179 -18.42 0.01 -3.12
C LEU A 179 -18.81 -1.47 -3.08
N ALA A 180 -19.72 -1.91 -3.97
CA ALA A 180 -20.12 -3.31 -4.06
C ALA A 180 -18.93 -4.21 -4.45
N ARG A 181 -18.17 -3.85 -5.49
CA ARG A 181 -16.94 -4.58 -5.87
C ARG A 181 -15.91 -4.62 -4.74
N TYR A 182 -15.73 -3.51 -4.04
CA TYR A 182 -14.81 -3.47 -2.90
C TYR A 182 -15.22 -4.44 -1.77
N ILE A 183 -16.52 -4.58 -1.51
CA ILE A 183 -17.03 -5.55 -0.54
C ILE A 183 -16.79 -6.99 -1.02
N GLU A 184 -16.97 -7.26 -2.31
CA GLU A 184 -16.68 -8.57 -2.91
C GLU A 184 -15.19 -8.94 -2.79
N ASP A 185 -14.29 -7.98 -3.05
CA ASP A 185 -12.83 -8.17 -2.89
C ASP A 185 -12.47 -8.50 -1.43
N LEU A 186 -13.05 -7.75 -0.48
CA LEU A 186 -12.88 -8.03 0.95
C LEU A 186 -13.45 -9.41 1.35
N ASP A 187 -14.54 -9.85 0.74
CA ASP A 187 -15.09 -11.19 0.95
C ASP A 187 -14.18 -12.28 0.37
N ALA A 188 -13.61 -12.06 -0.81
CA ALA A 188 -12.63 -12.95 -1.40
C ALA A 188 -11.39 -13.10 -0.51
N TRP A 189 -10.92 -12.01 0.11
CA TRP A 189 -9.80 -12.04 1.07
C TRP A 189 -10.16 -12.76 2.37
N ALA A 190 -11.39 -12.62 2.85
CA ALA A 190 -11.87 -13.30 4.05
C ALA A 190 -11.91 -14.83 3.91
N ARG A 191 -12.03 -15.34 2.68
CA ARG A 191 -12.03 -16.79 2.39
C ARG A 191 -10.64 -17.41 2.46
N GLN A 192 -9.58 -16.60 2.45
CA GLN A 192 -8.22 -17.09 2.64
C GLN A 192 -7.95 -17.33 4.12
N PRO A 193 -7.07 -18.29 4.48
CA PRO A 193 -6.62 -18.46 5.85
C PRO A 193 -5.80 -17.22 6.26
N GLN A 194 -6.47 -16.30 6.97
CA GLN A 194 -5.89 -15.07 7.50
C GLN A 194 -5.73 -15.15 9.01
N SER A 195 -4.84 -14.33 9.57
CA SER A 195 -4.75 -14.15 11.03
C SER A 195 -6.05 -13.55 11.59
N GLY A 196 -6.31 -13.75 12.89
CA GLY A 196 -7.50 -13.18 13.54
C GLY A 196 -7.56 -11.66 13.44
N GLU A 197 -6.43 -10.98 13.63
CA GLU A 197 -6.34 -9.53 13.48
C GLU A 197 -6.71 -9.06 12.05
N MET A 198 -6.26 -9.79 11.03
CA MET A 198 -6.60 -9.49 9.65
C MET A 198 -8.10 -9.70 9.38
N GLN A 199 -8.72 -10.74 9.97
CA GLN A 199 -10.18 -10.93 9.85
C GLN A 199 -10.98 -9.80 10.52
N ASP A 200 -10.51 -9.31 11.67
CA ASP A 200 -11.12 -8.16 12.36
C ASP A 200 -11.00 -6.89 11.49
N TRP A 201 -9.84 -6.66 10.88
CA TRP A 201 -9.63 -5.56 9.93
C TRP A 201 -10.58 -5.66 8.72
N ILE A 202 -10.71 -6.84 8.11
CA ILE A 202 -11.63 -7.08 6.99
C ILE A 202 -13.08 -6.78 7.41
N THR A 203 -13.49 -7.24 8.59
CA THR A 203 -14.84 -7.02 9.12
C THR A 203 -15.13 -5.55 9.32
N ALA A 204 -14.20 -4.80 9.92
CA ALA A 204 -14.31 -3.35 10.10
C ALA A 204 -14.44 -2.63 8.75
N ARG A 205 -13.66 -3.05 7.75
CA ARG A 205 -13.64 -2.42 6.43
C ARG A 205 -14.90 -2.71 5.61
N LYS A 206 -15.43 -3.93 5.69
CA LYS A 206 -16.74 -4.28 5.10
C LYS A 206 -17.87 -3.46 5.72
N ARG A 207 -17.84 -3.27 7.04
CA ARG A 207 -18.84 -2.44 7.75
C ARG A 207 -18.81 -0.99 7.25
N GLU A 208 -17.63 -0.38 7.16
CA GLU A 208 -17.48 0.99 6.66
C GLU A 208 -17.99 1.15 5.22
N ALA A 209 -17.69 0.19 4.34
CA ALA A 209 -18.18 0.21 2.96
C ALA A 209 -19.71 0.14 2.89
N ARG A 210 -20.34 -0.72 3.69
CA ARG A 210 -21.81 -0.79 3.80
C ARG A 210 -22.41 0.47 4.41
N ASP A 211 -21.81 1.03 5.45
CA ASP A 211 -22.26 2.29 6.04
C ASP A 211 -22.23 3.43 5.02
N ARG A 212 -21.24 3.44 4.12
CA ARG A 212 -21.22 4.39 2.99
C ARG A 212 -22.34 4.13 1.99
N GLN A 213 -22.61 2.88 1.63
CA GLN A 213 -23.74 2.53 0.77
C GLN A 213 -25.06 3.04 1.37
N PHE A 214 -25.31 2.80 2.66
CA PHE A 214 -26.51 3.28 3.35
C PHE A 214 -26.62 4.81 3.34
N ARG A 215 -25.53 5.54 3.56
CA ARG A 215 -25.55 7.03 3.49
C ARG A 215 -25.85 7.55 2.09
N LEU A 216 -25.34 6.87 1.07
CA LEU A 216 -25.57 7.21 -0.34
C LEU A 216 -26.94 6.76 -0.85
N LYS A 217 -27.68 5.96 -0.06
CA LYS A 217 -28.94 5.31 -0.46
C LYS A 217 -28.77 4.45 -1.72
N CYS A 218 -27.64 3.77 -1.78
CA CYS A 218 -27.58 2.48 -2.44
C CYS A 218 -28.42 1.49 -1.58
#